data_AF-A0A6N8F4J8-F1
#
_entry.id   AF-A0A6N8F4J8-F1
#
_cell.length_a   1.000
_cell.length_b   1.000
_cell.length_c   1.000
_cell.angle_alpha   90.00
_cell.angle_beta   90.00
_cell.angle_gamma   90.00
#
_symmetry.space_group_name_H-M   'P 1'
#
loop_
_entity.id
_entity.type
_entity.pdbx_description
1 polymer ?
#
loop_
_entity_poly.entity_id
_entity_poly.type
_entity_poly.pdbx_seq_one_letter_code
_entity_poly.pdbx_strand_id
1 'polypeptide(L)'
;MMNLSDPAIVWFYIAVALQISVTTVIIPLKIKSQFGKYLSFYTEEDHPALYTSSSKVIDYALRFYLLMSISMAGASFYFLYSSFTNKQELFNWDNQSGIMVLFLMSLLPLFFLIFVNKRYFKLLKDHASKKRTASLTIRRWQDFIPKFSIALLILGHILFVAVNQYFQLHPFDGFAGYVNYLGVIFLDTVNVVAISLIIKGKNLSQVKGEDKKRIFQARAIKINVTIWIVAIYYLVIALLLAGAELRDYALVIQSLYFVLIYVMVNKLFVSSSDITPPHSTA
;
A
#
# COMPACT_ATOMS: atom_id res chain seq x y z
N MET A 1 22.61 -7.47 25.15
CA MET A 1 21.40 -8.10 25.71
C MET A 1 20.31 -7.04 25.79
N MET A 2 19.16 -7.22 25.12
CA MET A 2 18.04 -6.28 25.21
C MET A 2 17.51 -6.20 26.64
N ASN A 3 17.47 -5.00 27.21
CA ASN A 3 16.91 -4.76 28.54
C ASN A 3 15.42 -4.45 28.41
N LEU A 4 14.55 -5.39 28.79
CA LEU A 4 13.09 -5.27 28.68
C LEU A 4 12.49 -4.15 29.56
N SER A 5 13.28 -3.50 30.42
CA SER A 5 12.86 -2.30 31.15
C SER A 5 12.90 -1.02 30.31
N ASP A 6 13.51 -1.05 29.12
CA ASP A 6 13.54 0.09 28.23
C ASP A 6 12.16 0.28 27.56
N PRO A 7 11.48 1.42 27.76
CA PRO A 7 10.20 1.68 27.11
C PRO A 7 10.26 1.57 25.59
N ALA A 8 11.38 1.92 24.94
CA ALA A 8 11.50 1.89 23.48
C ALA A 8 11.40 0.45 22.93
N ILE A 9 11.96 -0.53 23.63
CA ILE A 9 11.90 -1.94 23.27
C ILE A 9 10.46 -2.46 23.38
N VAL A 10 9.76 -2.10 24.46
CA VAL A 10 8.34 -2.46 24.63
C VAL A 10 7.48 -1.86 23.51
N TRP A 11 7.70 -0.57 23.20
CA TRP A 11 7.01 0.10 22.09
C TRP A 11 7.31 -0.51 20.73
N PHE A 12 8.54 -0.98 20.51
CA PHE A 12 8.91 -1.73 19.30
C PHE A 12 8.06 -3.00 19.14
N TYR A 13 8.00 -3.87 20.15
CA TYR A 13 7.20 -5.10 20.06
C TYR A 13 5.71 -4.81 19.87
N ILE A 14 5.17 -3.78 20.54
CA ILE A 14 3.78 -3.35 20.38
C ILE A 14 3.54 -2.87 18.93
N ALA A 15 4.43 -2.04 18.38
CA ALA A 15 4.29 -1.50 17.04
C ALA A 15 4.41 -2.60 15.96
N VAL A 16 5.31 -3.56 16.13
CA VAL A 16 5.44 -4.70 15.21
C VAL A 16 4.23 -5.63 15.33
N ALA A 17 3.74 -5.92 16.54
CA ALA A 17 2.52 -6.69 16.73
C ALA A 17 1.32 -6.01 16.06
N LEU A 18 1.18 -4.69 16.23
CA LEU A 18 0.16 -3.89 15.55
C LEU A 18 0.30 -3.97 14.03
N GLN A 19 1.52 -3.86 13.51
CA GLN A 19 1.80 -4.02 12.08
C GLN A 19 1.32 -5.38 11.56
N ILE A 20 1.68 -6.47 12.24
CA ILE A 20 1.28 -7.82 11.86
C ILE A 20 -0.25 -7.92 11.90
N SER A 21 -0.89 -7.55 13.02
CA SER A 21 -2.34 -7.63 13.19
C SER A 21 -3.10 -6.84 12.12
N VAL A 22 -2.68 -5.61 11.84
CA VAL A 22 -3.38 -4.75 10.87
C VAL A 22 -3.24 -5.29 9.46
N THR A 23 -2.02 -5.65 9.06
CA THR A 23 -1.72 -6.03 7.68
C THR A 23 -2.18 -7.45 7.32
N THR A 24 -2.13 -8.40 8.26
CA THR A 24 -2.42 -9.82 7.98
C THR A 24 -3.78 -10.30 8.49
N VAL A 25 -4.43 -9.56 9.40
CA VAL A 25 -5.74 -9.96 9.96
C VAL A 25 -6.82 -8.92 9.67
N ILE A 26 -6.68 -7.70 10.20
CA ILE A 26 -7.75 -6.69 10.16
C ILE A 26 -8.09 -6.29 8.73
N ILE A 27 -7.08 -5.99 7.90
CA ILE A 27 -7.31 -5.56 6.52
C ILE A 27 -7.84 -6.71 5.64
N PRO A 28 -7.26 -7.92 5.65
CA PRO A 28 -7.81 -9.05 4.92
C PRO A 28 -9.28 -9.36 5.24
N LEU A 29 -9.67 -9.29 6.52
CA LEU A 29 -11.07 -9.45 6.92
C LEU A 29 -11.98 -8.35 6.35
N LYS A 30 -11.52 -7.09 6.37
CA LYS A 30 -12.26 -5.97 5.75
C LYS A 30 -12.43 -6.15 4.24
N ILE A 31 -11.38 -6.59 3.53
CA ILE A 31 -11.45 -6.87 2.09
C ILE A 31 -12.50 -7.95 1.81
N LYS A 32 -12.48 -9.07 2.55
CA LYS A 32 -13.49 -10.14 2.39
C LYS A 32 -14.91 -9.61 2.56
N SER A 33 -15.17 -8.85 3.63
CA SER A 33 -16.49 -8.31 3.93
C SER A 33 -17.00 -7.40 2.80
N GLN A 34 -16.12 -6.58 2.23
CA GLN A 34 -16.48 -5.66 1.15
C GLN A 34 -16.70 -6.37 -0.19
N PHE A 35 -15.86 -7.35 -0.53
CA PHE A 35 -16.09 -8.17 -1.72
C PHE A 35 -17.43 -8.90 -1.66
N GLY A 36 -17.82 -9.41 -0.49
CA GLY A 36 -19.14 -10.02 -0.29
C GLY A 36 -20.28 -9.03 -0.58
N LYS A 37 -20.16 -7.78 -0.11
CA LYS A 37 -21.13 -6.71 -0.44
C LYS A 37 -21.15 -6.39 -1.93
N TYR A 38 -19.98 -6.27 -2.56
CA TYR A 38 -19.86 -5.99 -3.99
C TYR A 38 -20.55 -7.05 -4.86
N LEU A 39 -20.35 -8.32 -4.52
CA LEU A 39 -21.00 -9.44 -5.23
C LEU A 39 -22.52 -9.41 -5.07
N SER A 40 -23.04 -9.01 -3.90
CA SER A 40 -24.49 -8.93 -3.69
C SER A 40 -25.22 -7.89 -4.56
N PHE A 41 -24.48 -6.95 -5.17
CA PHE A 41 -25.06 -5.95 -6.10
C PHE A 41 -25.22 -6.43 -7.53
N TYR A 42 -24.67 -7.58 -7.89
CA TYR A 42 -24.84 -8.17 -9.22
C TYR A 42 -25.79 -9.35 -9.10
N THR A 43 -27.02 -9.21 -9.58
CA THR A 43 -28.03 -10.26 -9.54
C THR A 43 -27.78 -11.30 -10.64
N GLU A 44 -28.03 -12.59 -10.33
CA GLU A 44 -27.88 -13.71 -11.27
C GLU A 44 -28.74 -13.53 -12.54
N GLU A 45 -29.87 -12.81 -12.41
CA GLU A 45 -30.78 -12.46 -13.51
C GLU A 45 -30.16 -11.46 -14.51
N ASP A 46 -29.41 -10.46 -14.05
CA ASP A 46 -28.86 -9.42 -14.93
C ASP A 46 -27.61 -9.92 -15.69
N HIS A 47 -26.83 -10.79 -15.05
CA HIS A 47 -25.56 -11.29 -15.58
C HIS A 47 -25.35 -12.79 -15.31
N PRO A 48 -26.14 -13.68 -15.95
CA PRO A 48 -26.09 -15.13 -15.70
C PRO A 48 -24.72 -15.76 -16.02
N ALA A 49 -23.97 -15.21 -16.98
CA ALA A 49 -22.61 -15.66 -17.30
C ALA A 49 -21.56 -15.35 -16.21
N LEU A 50 -21.82 -14.38 -15.32
CA LEU A 50 -20.98 -14.16 -14.13
C LEU A 50 -21.24 -15.23 -13.06
N TYR A 51 -22.46 -15.76 -12.97
CA TYR A 51 -22.90 -16.57 -11.83
C TYR A 51 -22.70 -18.06 -12.01
N THR A 52 -22.83 -18.58 -13.23
CA THR A 52 -22.72 -20.03 -13.51
C THR A 52 -21.31 -20.61 -13.32
N SER A 53 -20.28 -19.77 -13.22
CA SER A 53 -18.89 -20.22 -12.97
C SER A 53 -18.04 -19.30 -12.09
N SER A 54 -18.39 -18.03 -11.89
CA SER A 54 -17.45 -17.08 -11.27
C SER A 54 -17.66 -16.82 -9.77
N SER A 55 -18.88 -16.95 -9.23
CA SER A 55 -19.15 -16.72 -7.80
C SER A 55 -18.39 -17.71 -6.90
N LYS A 56 -18.47 -19.01 -7.21
CA LYS A 56 -17.72 -20.06 -6.52
C LYS A 56 -16.20 -19.88 -6.64
N VAL A 57 -15.72 -19.39 -7.78
CA VAL A 57 -14.29 -19.13 -8.02
C VAL A 57 -13.79 -17.95 -7.18
N ILE A 58 -14.59 -16.88 -7.07
CA ILE A 58 -14.26 -15.72 -6.23
C ILE A 58 -14.29 -16.09 -4.76
N ASP A 59 -15.30 -16.84 -4.31
CA ASP A 59 -15.36 -17.32 -2.93
C ASP A 59 -14.18 -18.23 -2.57
N TYR A 60 -13.80 -19.14 -3.47
CA TYR A 60 -12.60 -19.96 -3.28
C TYR A 60 -11.33 -19.11 -3.20
N ALA A 61 -11.18 -18.14 -4.11
CA ALA A 61 -10.04 -17.24 -4.09
C ALA A 61 -9.98 -16.37 -2.83
N LEU A 62 -11.13 -15.86 -2.34
CA LEU A 62 -11.21 -15.10 -1.09
C LEU A 62 -10.90 -15.97 0.14
N ARG A 63 -11.36 -17.23 0.17
CA ARG A 63 -11.00 -18.19 1.21
C ARG A 63 -9.50 -18.49 1.20
N PHE A 64 -8.92 -18.73 0.02
CA PHE A 64 -7.49 -18.96 -0.14
C PHE A 64 -6.66 -17.73 0.26
N TYR A 65 -7.11 -16.53 -0.13
CA TYR A 65 -6.52 -15.26 0.28
C TYR A 65 -6.49 -15.10 1.81
N LEU A 66 -7.58 -15.42 2.50
CA LEU A 66 -7.63 -15.37 3.96
C LEU A 66 -6.76 -16.44 4.60
N LEU A 67 -6.75 -17.66 4.05
CA LEU A 67 -5.89 -18.72 4.53
C LEU A 67 -4.42 -18.29 4.46
N MET A 68 -3.97 -17.77 3.31
CA MET A 68 -2.61 -17.22 3.17
C MET A 68 -2.36 -16.08 4.16
N SER A 69 -3.31 -15.16 4.33
CA SER A 69 -3.15 -14.04 5.27
C SER A 69 -2.98 -14.52 6.71
N ILE A 70 -3.80 -15.48 7.15
CA ILE A 70 -3.73 -16.09 8.49
C ILE A 70 -2.44 -16.90 8.66
N SER A 71 -2.01 -17.66 7.64
CA SER A 71 -0.73 -18.38 7.68
C SER A 71 0.45 -17.41 7.82
N MET A 72 0.44 -16.28 7.09
CA MET A 72 1.47 -15.24 7.22
C MET A 72 1.41 -14.56 8.60
N ALA A 73 0.21 -14.35 9.16
CA ALA A 73 0.04 -13.85 10.52
C ALA A 73 0.69 -14.78 11.54
N GLY A 74 0.40 -16.09 11.47
CA GLY A 74 0.96 -17.11 12.36
C GLY A 74 2.49 -17.17 12.29
N ALA A 75 3.05 -17.19 11.07
CA ALA A 75 4.50 -17.15 10.88
C ALA A 75 5.13 -15.86 11.46
N SER A 76 4.52 -14.70 11.19
CA SER A 76 5.02 -13.41 11.68
C SER A 76 5.00 -13.30 13.20
N PHE A 77 3.92 -13.75 13.84
CA PHE A 77 3.83 -13.78 15.30
C PHE A 77 4.79 -14.79 15.93
N TYR A 78 5.05 -15.92 15.27
CA TYR A 78 6.07 -16.87 15.70
C TYR A 78 7.47 -16.24 15.72
N PHE A 79 7.86 -15.52 14.65
CA PHE A 79 9.15 -14.83 14.61
C PHE A 79 9.25 -13.71 15.65
N LEU A 80 8.17 -12.94 15.85
CA LEU A 80 8.13 -11.91 16.89
C LEU A 80 8.26 -12.51 18.30
N TYR A 81 7.55 -13.60 18.57
CA TYR A 81 7.62 -14.31 19.85
C TYR A 81 9.02 -14.90 20.09
N SER A 82 9.61 -15.55 19.08
CA SER A 82 10.97 -16.10 19.15
C SER A 82 12.02 -15.01 19.43
N SER A 83 11.91 -13.86 18.76
CA SER A 83 12.77 -12.69 19.03
C SER A 83 12.63 -12.21 20.47
N PHE A 84 11.40 -12.09 20.97
CA PHE A 84 11.12 -11.66 22.34
C PHE A 84 11.66 -12.63 23.39
N THR A 85 11.43 -13.94 23.24
CA THR A 85 11.87 -14.95 24.24
C THR A 85 13.37 -15.14 24.24
N ASN A 86 14.00 -15.15 23.07
CA ASN A 86 15.44 -15.37 22.94
C ASN A 86 16.26 -14.08 23.12
N LYS A 87 15.60 -12.92 23.28
CA LYS A 87 16.23 -11.59 23.40
C LYS A 87 17.20 -11.31 22.25
N GLN A 88 16.81 -11.73 21.05
CA GLN A 88 17.59 -11.62 19.82
C GLN A 88 16.88 -10.70 18.84
N GLU A 89 17.64 -10.15 17.90
CA GLU A 89 17.07 -9.35 16.82
C GLU A 89 16.13 -10.19 15.94
N LEU A 90 15.25 -9.51 15.22
CA LEU A 90 14.24 -10.17 14.41
C LEU A 90 14.92 -11.00 13.30
N PHE A 91 14.62 -12.31 13.22
CA PHE A 91 15.31 -13.28 12.34
C PHE A 91 16.82 -13.46 12.58
N ASN A 92 17.37 -12.99 13.71
CA ASN A 92 18.82 -12.84 13.91
C ASN A 92 19.49 -11.92 12.88
N TRP A 93 18.69 -11.06 12.26
CA TRP A 93 19.13 -10.00 11.37
C TRP A 93 18.84 -8.67 12.04
N ASP A 94 19.42 -7.60 11.50
CA ASP A 94 19.09 -6.24 11.88
C ASP A 94 17.55 -6.02 11.91
N ASN A 95 17.06 -5.41 13.00
CA ASN A 95 15.62 -5.25 13.26
C ASN A 95 14.92 -4.44 12.16
N GLN A 96 15.58 -3.43 11.58
CA GLN A 96 15.02 -2.63 10.48
C GLN A 96 14.73 -3.52 9.26
N SER A 97 15.66 -4.42 8.93
CA SER A 97 15.52 -5.41 7.86
C SER A 97 14.44 -6.45 8.18
N GLY A 98 14.39 -6.93 9.42
CA GLY A 98 13.38 -7.87 9.87
C GLY A 98 11.94 -7.31 9.76
N ILE A 99 11.72 -6.06 10.18
CA ILE A 99 10.41 -5.39 10.05
C ILE A 99 10.01 -5.30 8.57
N MET A 100 10.96 -5.00 7.67
CA MET A 100 10.72 -4.93 6.23
C MET A 100 10.32 -6.30 5.67
N VAL A 101 10.97 -7.39 6.09
CA VAL A 101 10.61 -8.76 5.67
C VAL A 101 9.19 -9.10 6.12
N LEU A 102 8.83 -8.82 7.37
CA LEU A 102 7.46 -9.03 7.87
C LEU A 102 6.42 -8.23 7.06
N PHE A 103 6.75 -7.00 6.68
CA PHE A 103 5.90 -6.20 5.81
C PHE A 103 5.76 -6.81 4.40
N LEU A 104 6.87 -7.25 3.79
CA LEU A 104 6.82 -7.89 2.47
C LEU A 104 6.01 -9.19 2.49
N MET A 105 6.13 -9.99 3.55
CA MET A 105 5.33 -11.20 3.74
C MET A 105 3.82 -10.88 3.77
N SER A 106 3.42 -9.76 4.39
CA SER A 106 2.01 -9.36 4.45
C SER A 106 1.48 -8.80 3.12
N LEU A 107 2.34 -8.44 2.17
CA LEU A 107 1.95 -8.06 0.81
C LEU A 107 1.65 -9.27 -0.10
N LEU A 108 2.16 -10.47 0.20
CA LEU A 108 1.96 -11.66 -0.63
C LEU A 108 0.48 -12.00 -0.88
N PRO A 109 -0.40 -12.01 0.14
CA PRO A 109 -1.83 -12.22 -0.07
C PRO A 109 -2.44 -11.14 -0.98
N LEU A 110 -2.02 -9.88 -0.85
CA LEU A 110 -2.52 -8.80 -1.72
C LEU A 110 -2.13 -9.01 -3.17
N PHE A 111 -0.89 -9.42 -3.45
CA PHE A 111 -0.46 -9.71 -4.82
C PHE A 111 -1.26 -10.85 -5.45
N PHE A 112 -1.57 -11.89 -4.66
CA PHE A 112 -2.47 -12.95 -5.10
C PHE A 112 -3.87 -12.41 -5.45
N LEU A 113 -4.45 -11.58 -4.59
CA LEU A 113 -5.76 -10.95 -4.85
C LEU A 113 -5.73 -10.09 -6.13
N ILE A 114 -4.68 -9.31 -6.33
CA ILE A 114 -4.48 -8.49 -7.55
C ILE A 114 -4.45 -9.38 -8.80
N PHE A 115 -3.74 -10.51 -8.73
CA PHE A 115 -3.63 -11.44 -9.84
C PHE A 115 -4.99 -12.08 -10.17
N VAL A 116 -5.73 -12.53 -9.16
CA VAL A 116 -7.09 -13.08 -9.33
C VAL A 116 -8.03 -12.03 -9.92
N ASN A 117 -8.03 -10.80 -9.37
CA ASN A 117 -8.83 -9.70 -9.88
C ASN A 117 -8.52 -9.42 -11.36
N LYS A 118 -7.24 -9.39 -11.75
CA LYS A 118 -6.84 -9.16 -13.15
C LYS A 118 -7.40 -10.24 -14.08
N ARG A 119 -7.37 -11.51 -13.66
CA ARG A 119 -7.95 -12.63 -14.42
C ARG A 119 -9.47 -12.47 -14.55
N TYR A 120 -10.14 -12.08 -13.47
CA TYR A 120 -11.59 -11.88 -13.45
C TYR A 120 -12.02 -10.71 -14.36
N PHE A 121 -11.38 -9.56 -14.25
CA PHE A 121 -11.66 -8.41 -15.11
C PHE A 121 -11.37 -8.68 -16.60
N LYS A 122 -10.46 -9.61 -16.91
CA LYS A 122 -10.26 -10.06 -18.29
C LYS A 122 -11.50 -10.78 -18.84
N LEU A 123 -12.11 -11.67 -18.05
CA LEU A 123 -13.34 -12.37 -18.43
C LEU A 123 -14.52 -11.42 -18.62
N LEU A 124 -14.64 -10.41 -17.75
CA LEU A 124 -15.66 -9.35 -17.88
C LEU A 124 -15.50 -8.54 -19.17
N LYS A 125 -14.25 -8.28 -19.58
CA LYS A 125 -13.94 -7.54 -20.80
C LYS A 125 -14.37 -8.31 -22.05
N ASP A 126 -14.16 -9.62 -22.07
CA ASP A 126 -14.48 -10.46 -23.23
C ASP A 126 -15.99 -10.53 -23.50
N HIS A 127 -16.82 -10.28 -22.48
CA HIS A 127 -18.30 -10.24 -22.56
C HIS A 127 -18.88 -8.82 -22.61
N ALA A 128 -18.05 -7.78 -22.55
CA ALA A 128 -18.51 -6.39 -22.61
C ALA A 128 -18.74 -5.93 -24.05
N SER A 129 -19.81 -5.14 -24.27
CA SER A 129 -20.12 -4.52 -25.56
C SER A 129 -18.92 -3.78 -26.17
N LYS A 130 -18.64 -4.03 -27.46
CA LYS A 130 -17.49 -3.52 -28.22
C LYS A 130 -17.52 -2.01 -28.52
N LYS A 131 -18.49 -1.24 -28.02
CA LYS A 131 -18.58 0.21 -28.29
C LYS A 131 -17.43 0.95 -27.61
N ARG A 132 -16.49 1.45 -28.42
CA ARG A 132 -15.45 2.39 -27.99
C ARG A 132 -16.05 3.80 -27.92
N THR A 133 -16.08 4.38 -26.73
CA THR A 133 -16.25 5.83 -26.55
C THR A 133 -14.88 6.47 -26.44
N ALA A 134 -14.67 7.57 -27.16
CA ALA A 134 -13.43 8.34 -27.12
C ALA A 134 -13.76 9.77 -26.68
N SER A 135 -13.26 10.17 -25.51
CA SER A 135 -13.25 11.56 -25.09
C SER A 135 -12.04 12.26 -25.71
N LEU A 136 -12.31 13.43 -26.28
CA LEU A 136 -11.33 14.33 -26.87
C LEU A 136 -10.68 15.27 -25.83
N THR A 137 -10.93 15.09 -24.53
CA THR A 137 -10.30 15.94 -23.51
C THR A 137 -8.82 15.60 -23.34
N ILE A 138 -7.94 16.57 -23.62
CA ILE A 138 -6.51 16.48 -23.36
C ILE A 138 -6.29 16.26 -21.86
N ARG A 139 -5.62 15.16 -21.51
CA ARG A 139 -5.39 14.76 -20.11
C ARG A 139 -4.09 15.37 -19.62
N ARG A 140 -4.15 16.28 -18.64
CA ARG A 140 -2.95 16.80 -17.98
C ARG A 140 -2.80 16.15 -16.61
N TRP A 141 -1.55 15.90 -16.20
CA TRP A 141 -1.26 15.31 -14.88
C TRP A 141 -1.75 16.21 -13.73
N GLN A 142 -1.76 17.53 -13.96
CA GLN A 142 -2.25 18.56 -13.04
C GLN A 142 -3.75 18.45 -12.76
N ASP A 143 -4.53 17.79 -13.65
CA ASP A 143 -5.97 17.60 -13.45
C ASP A 143 -6.27 16.54 -12.37
N PHE A 144 -5.26 15.74 -12.01
CA PHE A 144 -5.41 14.62 -11.07
C PHE A 144 -4.75 14.86 -9.72
N ILE A 145 -3.78 15.78 -9.66
CA ILE A 145 -2.99 16.05 -8.45
C ILE A 145 -3.39 17.41 -7.86
N PRO A 146 -3.93 17.45 -6.63
CA PRO A 146 -4.23 18.71 -5.96
C PRO A 146 -2.97 19.58 -5.81
N LYS A 147 -3.08 20.89 -6.06
CA LYS A 147 -1.95 21.84 -5.88
C LYS A 147 -1.34 21.78 -4.48
N PHE A 148 -2.17 21.55 -3.46
CA PHE A 148 -1.73 21.37 -2.08
C PHE A 148 -0.80 20.16 -1.90
N SER A 149 -1.07 19.04 -2.57
CA SER A 149 -0.22 17.85 -2.52
C SER A 149 1.14 18.11 -3.18
N ILE A 150 1.18 18.90 -4.26
CA ILE A 150 2.43 19.32 -4.90
C ILE A 150 3.23 20.22 -3.94
N ALA A 151 2.59 21.17 -3.27
CA ALA A 151 3.24 22.02 -2.28
C ALA A 151 3.86 21.22 -1.13
N LEU A 152 3.13 20.20 -0.61
CA LEU A 152 3.66 19.29 0.41
C LEU A 152 4.84 18.46 -0.10
N LEU A 153 4.81 17.97 -1.34
CA LEU A 153 5.96 17.28 -1.93
C LEU A 153 7.18 18.20 -1.99
N ILE A 154 7.02 19.41 -2.52
CA ILE A 154 8.13 20.38 -2.62
C ILE A 154 8.70 20.69 -1.22
N LEU A 155 7.83 20.95 -0.24
CA LEU A 155 8.23 21.19 1.13
C LEU A 155 8.99 19.99 1.72
N GLY A 156 8.50 18.77 1.50
CA GLY A 156 9.16 17.54 1.93
C GLY A 156 10.57 17.38 1.35
N HIS A 157 10.75 17.70 0.06
CA HIS A 157 12.08 17.67 -0.57
C HIS A 157 13.01 18.74 -0.01
N ILE A 158 12.52 19.97 0.18
CA ILE A 158 13.31 21.05 0.79
C ILE A 158 13.77 20.64 2.20
N LEU A 159 12.87 20.08 3.00
CA LEU A 159 13.18 19.57 4.33
C LEU A 159 14.21 18.43 4.27
N PHE A 160 14.06 17.49 3.35
CA PHE A 160 15.00 16.39 3.18
C PHE A 160 16.40 16.89 2.81
N VAL A 161 16.51 17.81 1.85
CA VAL A 161 17.79 18.41 1.47
C VAL A 161 18.39 19.18 2.64
N ALA A 162 17.60 19.98 3.36
CA ALA A 162 18.07 20.74 4.51
C ALA A 162 18.60 19.85 5.64
N VAL A 163 17.87 18.79 5.99
CA VAL A 163 18.29 17.83 7.01
C VAL A 163 19.53 17.05 6.58
N ASN A 164 19.59 16.61 5.32
CA ASN A 164 20.77 15.91 4.82
C ASN A 164 22.00 16.83 4.80
N GLN A 165 21.84 18.10 4.43
CA GLN A 165 22.92 19.09 4.47
C GLN A 165 23.39 19.37 5.90
N TYR A 166 22.46 19.44 6.86
CA TYR A 166 22.79 19.60 8.27
C TYR A 166 23.66 18.45 8.79
N PHE A 167 23.26 17.20 8.52
CA PHE A 167 24.02 16.01 8.93
C PHE A 167 25.27 15.75 8.10
N GLN A 168 25.44 16.38 6.94
CA GLN A 168 26.75 16.42 6.28
C GLN A 168 27.78 17.24 7.09
N LEU A 169 27.34 18.32 7.73
CA LEU A 169 28.19 19.14 8.59
C LEU A 169 28.38 18.50 9.98
N HIS A 170 27.38 17.74 10.44
CA HIS A 170 27.38 17.05 11.73
C HIS A 170 27.09 15.55 11.52
N PRO A 171 28.05 14.78 10.97
CA PRO A 171 27.82 13.37 10.65
C PRO A 171 27.65 12.55 11.93
N PHE A 172 26.77 11.56 11.85
CA PHE A 172 26.56 10.55 12.89
C PHE A 172 26.81 9.14 12.32
N ASP A 173 26.99 8.16 13.19
CA ASP A 173 27.26 6.79 12.76
C ASP A 173 26.10 6.23 11.91
N GLY A 174 26.44 5.63 10.76
CA GLY A 174 25.44 5.11 9.82
C GLY A 174 24.81 6.16 8.90
N PHE A 175 25.26 7.42 8.94
CA PHE A 175 24.86 8.42 7.96
C PHE A 175 25.44 8.12 6.57
N ALA A 176 24.57 7.89 5.57
CA ALA A 176 25.00 7.51 4.23
C ALA A 176 25.40 8.70 3.31
N GLY A 177 25.40 9.93 3.82
CA GLY A 177 25.86 11.11 3.07
C GLY A 177 25.08 11.35 1.77
N TYR A 178 25.80 11.50 0.65
CA TYR A 178 25.18 11.74 -0.66
C TYR A 178 24.37 10.55 -1.18
N VAL A 179 24.58 9.34 -0.64
CA VAL A 179 23.81 8.14 -1.04
C VAL A 179 22.34 8.28 -0.67
N ASN A 180 22.02 9.07 0.36
CA ASN A 180 20.64 9.38 0.74
C ASN A 180 19.85 10.02 -0.41
N TYR A 181 20.51 10.84 -1.25
CA TYR A 181 19.87 11.45 -2.43
C TYR A 181 19.51 10.42 -3.49
N LEU A 182 20.33 9.37 -3.68
CA LEU A 182 20.00 8.29 -4.61
C LEU A 182 18.73 7.55 -4.19
N GLY A 183 18.53 7.37 -2.89
CA GLY A 183 17.30 6.78 -2.34
C GLY A 183 16.05 7.60 -2.68
N VAL A 184 16.12 8.93 -2.54
CA VAL A 184 15.00 9.82 -2.89
C VAL A 184 14.78 9.88 -4.40
N ILE A 185 15.84 9.99 -5.21
CA ILE A 185 15.73 9.97 -6.68
C ILE A 185 15.07 8.67 -7.16
N PHE A 186 15.45 7.54 -6.57
CA PHE A 186 14.82 6.25 -6.88
C PHE A 186 13.33 6.24 -6.49
N LEU A 187 12.99 6.70 -5.29
CA LEU A 187 11.60 6.83 -4.82
C LEU A 187 10.77 7.72 -5.76
N ASP A 188 11.30 8.87 -6.17
CA ASP A 188 10.64 9.81 -7.07
C ASP A 188 10.42 9.18 -8.44
N THR A 189 11.44 8.52 -8.97
CA THR A 189 11.38 7.84 -10.27
C THR A 189 10.29 6.77 -10.27
N VAL A 190 10.23 5.94 -9.22
CA VAL A 190 9.22 4.88 -9.09
C VAL A 190 7.80 5.48 -9.06
N ASN A 191 7.58 6.57 -8.30
CA ASN A 191 6.27 7.20 -8.23
C ASN A 191 5.87 7.91 -9.53
N VAL A 192 6.80 8.61 -10.19
CA VAL A 192 6.56 9.26 -11.50
C VAL A 192 6.23 8.22 -12.57
N VAL A 193 6.95 7.09 -12.59
CA VAL A 193 6.66 5.96 -13.50
C VAL A 193 5.29 5.36 -13.19
N ALA A 194 4.96 5.13 -11.91
CA ALA A 194 3.65 4.61 -11.51
C ALA A 194 2.50 5.52 -11.95
N ILE A 195 2.61 6.83 -11.71
CA ILE A 195 1.62 7.83 -12.16
C ILE A 195 1.50 7.82 -13.69
N SER A 196 2.64 7.79 -14.40
CA SER A 196 2.67 7.71 -15.86
C SER A 196 1.97 6.47 -16.40
N LEU A 197 2.17 5.31 -15.76
CA LEU A 197 1.50 4.05 -16.10
C LEU A 197 0.00 4.11 -15.80
N ILE A 198 -0.43 4.76 -14.71
CA ILE A 198 -1.86 4.93 -14.39
C ILE A 198 -2.54 5.85 -15.43
N ILE A 199 -1.90 6.95 -15.83
CA ILE A 199 -2.42 7.91 -16.83
C ILE A 199 -2.49 7.25 -18.21
N LYS A 200 -1.38 6.62 -18.66
CA LYS A 200 -1.27 5.97 -19.98
C LYS A 200 -1.96 4.60 -20.03
N GLY A 201 -2.36 4.06 -18.89
CA GLY A 201 -2.91 2.71 -18.74
C GLY A 201 -4.10 2.43 -19.64
N LYS A 202 -3.87 1.68 -20.73
CA LYS A 202 -4.92 1.15 -21.61
C LYS A 202 -5.77 0.06 -20.92
N ASN A 203 -5.23 -0.58 -19.87
CA ASN A 203 -5.89 -1.66 -19.12
C ASN A 203 -7.11 -1.21 -18.32
N LEU A 204 -7.28 0.10 -18.09
CA LEU A 204 -8.51 0.67 -17.52
C LEU A 204 -9.68 0.72 -18.52
N SER A 205 -9.55 0.12 -19.71
CA SER A 205 -10.68 -0.19 -20.59
C SER A 205 -11.70 -1.16 -19.96
N GLN A 206 -11.42 -1.66 -18.75
CA GLN A 206 -12.24 -2.57 -17.96
C GLN A 206 -13.41 -1.87 -17.23
N VAL A 207 -13.35 -0.55 -17.04
CA VAL A 207 -14.42 0.24 -16.44
C VAL A 207 -15.27 0.85 -17.56
N LYS A 208 -16.54 0.46 -17.69
CA LYS A 208 -17.48 1.07 -18.64
C LYS A 208 -17.77 2.51 -18.22
N GLY A 209 -17.63 3.45 -19.16
CA GLY A 209 -17.84 4.90 -18.94
C GLY A 209 -16.54 5.64 -18.64
N GLU A 210 -16.23 6.66 -19.43
CA GLU A 210 -15.01 7.46 -19.28
C GLU A 210 -14.95 8.22 -17.95
N ASP A 211 -16.10 8.61 -17.40
CA ASP A 211 -16.16 9.29 -16.10
C ASP A 211 -15.76 8.37 -14.95
N LYS A 212 -16.24 7.13 -14.94
CA LYS A 212 -15.86 6.13 -13.93
C LYS A 212 -14.37 5.78 -14.03
N LYS A 213 -13.83 5.69 -15.25
CA LYS A 213 -12.39 5.53 -15.49
C LYS A 213 -11.59 6.73 -14.96
N ARG A 214 -12.05 7.95 -15.21
CA ARG A 214 -11.40 9.18 -14.74
C ARG A 214 -11.39 9.26 -13.21
N ILE A 215 -12.50 8.91 -12.55
CA ILE A 215 -12.60 8.87 -11.09
C ILE A 215 -11.61 7.86 -10.51
N PHE A 216 -11.52 6.65 -11.09
CA PHE A 216 -10.56 5.64 -10.65
C PHE A 216 -9.11 6.11 -10.83
N GLN A 217 -8.77 6.68 -11.99
CA GLN A 217 -7.43 7.22 -12.25
C GLN A 217 -7.07 8.34 -11.27
N ALA A 218 -7.97 9.30 -11.07
CA ALA A 218 -7.77 10.40 -10.12
C ALA A 218 -7.54 9.88 -8.70
N ARG A 219 -8.30 8.88 -8.27
CA ARG A 219 -8.13 8.27 -6.94
C ARG A 219 -6.81 7.54 -6.81
N ALA A 220 -6.44 6.72 -7.80
CA ALA A 220 -5.19 5.96 -7.81
C ALA A 220 -3.97 6.90 -7.77
N ILE A 221 -4.00 7.97 -8.57
CA ILE A 221 -2.96 9.01 -8.58
C ILE A 221 -2.92 9.73 -7.23
N LYS A 222 -4.07 10.14 -6.67
CA LYS A 222 -4.13 10.80 -5.37
C LYS A 222 -3.56 9.94 -4.24
N ILE A 223 -3.88 8.64 -4.21
CA ILE A 223 -3.33 7.70 -3.23
C ILE A 223 -1.82 7.55 -3.42
N ASN A 224 -1.35 7.38 -4.65
CA ASN A 224 0.09 7.26 -4.93
C ASN A 224 0.86 8.53 -4.51
N VAL A 225 0.36 9.72 -4.82
CA VAL A 225 0.97 10.99 -4.38
C VAL A 225 0.97 11.11 -2.86
N THR A 226 -0.10 10.70 -2.18
CA THR A 226 -0.10 10.70 -0.71
C THR A 226 0.94 9.74 -0.14
N ILE A 227 1.08 8.53 -0.70
CA ILE A 227 2.13 7.57 -0.30
C ILE A 227 3.52 8.18 -0.52
N TRP A 228 3.73 8.86 -1.65
CA TRP A 228 4.98 9.53 -1.97
C TRP A 228 5.31 10.64 -0.96
N ILE A 229 4.34 11.49 -0.61
CA ILE A 229 4.50 12.51 0.44
C ILE A 229 4.93 11.84 1.75
N VAL A 230 4.15 10.88 2.22
CA VAL A 230 4.40 10.18 3.49
C VAL A 230 5.80 9.55 3.49
N ALA A 231 6.22 8.93 2.39
CA ALA A 231 7.53 8.30 2.27
C ALA A 231 8.67 9.32 2.44
N ILE A 232 8.58 10.49 1.81
CA ILE A 232 9.60 11.55 1.96
C ILE A 232 9.65 12.04 3.41
N TYR A 233 8.50 12.35 4.01
CA TYR A 233 8.45 12.79 5.40
C TYR A 233 8.95 11.73 6.38
N TYR A 234 8.66 10.45 6.12
CA TYR A 234 9.21 9.34 6.89
C TYR A 234 10.75 9.32 6.82
N LEU A 235 11.35 9.48 5.63
CA LEU A 235 12.81 9.54 5.48
C LEU A 235 13.43 10.70 6.27
N VAL A 236 12.78 11.87 6.25
CA VAL A 236 13.21 13.04 7.05
C VAL A 236 13.18 12.72 8.55
N ILE A 237 12.07 12.19 9.04
CA ILE A 237 11.91 11.82 10.46
C ILE A 237 12.92 10.74 10.86
N ALA A 238 13.12 9.73 10.02
CA ALA A 238 14.06 8.65 10.29
C ALA A 238 15.50 9.18 10.42
N LEU A 239 15.92 10.11 9.54
CA LEU A 239 17.23 10.76 9.64
C LEU A 239 17.36 11.61 10.91
N LEU A 240 16.33 12.39 11.24
CA LEU A 240 16.33 13.20 12.46
C LEU A 240 16.43 12.35 13.73
N LEU A 241 15.69 11.24 13.81
CA LEU A 241 15.77 10.31 14.93
C LEU A 241 17.11 9.61 15.01
N ALA A 242 17.68 9.20 13.87
CA ALA A 242 18.99 8.59 13.83
C ALA A 242 20.09 9.55 14.32
N GLY A 243 20.04 10.81 13.90
CA GLY A 243 20.97 11.85 14.35
C GLY A 243 20.76 12.32 15.79
N ALA A 244 19.57 12.11 16.36
CA ALA A 244 19.27 12.35 17.78
C ALA A 244 19.58 11.14 18.68
N GLU A 245 20.21 10.08 18.13
CA GLU A 245 20.49 8.81 18.82
C GLU A 245 19.23 8.06 19.31
N LEU A 246 18.06 8.39 18.75
CA LEU A 246 16.76 7.77 19.07
C LEU A 246 16.43 6.63 18.10
N ARG A 247 17.40 5.74 17.83
CA ARG A 247 17.28 4.67 16.82
C ARG A 247 16.16 3.68 17.12
N ASP A 248 15.94 3.36 18.40
CA ASP A 248 14.87 2.42 18.79
C ASP A 248 13.47 2.97 18.45
N TYR A 249 13.28 4.29 18.56
CA TYR A 249 12.05 4.95 18.13
C TYR A 249 11.91 4.98 16.61
N ALA A 250 13.01 4.98 15.85
CA ALA A 250 12.95 4.90 14.39
C ALA A 250 12.34 3.56 13.92
N LEU A 251 12.61 2.46 14.65
CA LEU A 251 12.00 1.15 14.38
C LEU A 251 10.48 1.16 14.64
N VAL A 252 10.04 1.81 15.72
CA VAL A 252 8.61 2.02 16.02
C VAL A 252 7.94 2.79 14.88
N ILE A 253 8.54 3.91 14.47
CA ILE A 253 7.99 4.75 13.39
C ILE A 253 7.96 3.99 12.05
N GLN A 254 8.97 3.17 11.76
CA GLN A 254 8.99 2.33 10.55
C GLN A 254 7.79 1.37 10.52
N SER A 255 7.48 0.71 11.63
CA SER A 255 6.30 -0.17 11.71
C SER A 255 4.99 0.58 11.50
N LEU A 256 4.84 1.76 12.11
CA LEU A 256 3.67 2.61 11.93
C LEU A 256 3.54 3.12 10.49
N TYR A 257 4.66 3.48 9.86
CA TYR A 257 4.74 3.87 8.46
C TYR A 257 4.24 2.76 7.53
N PHE A 258 4.68 1.52 7.75
CA PHE A 258 4.22 0.36 6.98
C PHE A 258 2.73 0.08 7.15
N VAL A 259 2.19 0.19 8.37
CA VAL A 259 0.75 0.13 8.61
C VAL A 259 0.01 1.17 7.78
N LEU A 260 0.49 2.41 7.82
CA LEU A 260 -0.15 3.54 7.14
C LEU A 260 -0.13 3.35 5.61
N ILE A 261 1.00 2.93 5.02
CA ILE A 261 1.06 2.59 3.59
C ILE A 261 0.07 1.49 3.24
N TYR A 262 0.06 0.40 4.01
CA TYR A 262 -0.81 -0.75 3.71
C TYR A 262 -2.28 -0.36 3.74
N VAL A 263 -2.69 0.46 4.72
CA VAL A 263 -4.05 1.00 4.81
C VAL A 263 -4.38 1.88 3.58
N MET A 264 -3.44 2.73 3.15
CA MET A 264 -3.63 3.59 1.97
C MET A 264 -3.75 2.79 0.68
N VAL A 265 -2.90 1.77 0.50
CA VAL A 265 -2.97 0.84 -0.64
C VAL A 265 -4.29 0.07 -0.63
N ASN A 266 -4.74 -0.40 0.53
CA ASN A 266 -6.03 -1.08 0.63
C ASN A 266 -7.21 -0.16 0.23
N LYS A 267 -7.20 1.13 0.58
CA LYS A 267 -8.25 2.07 0.15
C LYS A 267 -8.43 2.11 -1.38
N LEU A 268 -7.37 1.83 -2.15
CA LEU A 268 -7.43 1.73 -3.61
C LEU A 268 -8.26 0.52 -4.06
N PHE A 269 -8.14 -0.62 -3.37
CA PHE A 269 -8.91 -1.83 -3.63
C PHE A 269 -10.35 -1.72 -3.14
N VAL A 270 -10.54 -1.28 -1.89
CA VAL A 270 -11.84 -1.07 -1.23
C VAL A 270 -12.74 -0.15 -2.07
N SER A 271 -12.23 0.96 -2.55
CA SER A 271 -13.10 1.96 -3.18
C SER A 271 -13.38 1.68 -4.66
N SER A 272 -12.70 0.68 -5.25
CA SER A 272 -13.07 0.16 -6.56
C SER A 272 -14.39 -0.62 -6.53
N SER A 273 -14.77 -1.17 -5.37
CA SER A 273 -16.09 -1.77 -5.13
C SER A 273 -17.19 -0.78 -4.77
N ASP A 274 -16.86 0.49 -4.44
CA ASP A 274 -17.85 1.54 -4.16
C ASP A 274 -18.40 2.21 -5.44
N ILE A 275 -18.06 1.69 -6.62
CA ILE A 275 -18.62 2.18 -7.87
C ILE A 275 -20.09 1.75 -7.91
N THR A 276 -20.99 2.71 -7.73
CA THR A 276 -22.44 2.51 -7.79
C THR A 276 -22.86 1.65 -8.98
N PRO A 277 -23.84 0.75 -8.79
CA PRO A 277 -24.31 -0.12 -9.84
C PRO A 277 -24.75 0.71 -11.06
N PRO A 278 -24.58 0.19 -12.28
CA PRO A 278 -24.88 0.90 -13.52
C PRO A 278 -26.34 1.35 -13.67
N HIS A 279 -27.24 0.97 -12.75
CA HIS A 279 -28.67 1.27 -12.80
C HIS A 279 -29.18 2.26 -11.75
N SER A 280 -28.32 2.95 -10.99
CA SER A 280 -28.79 4.00 -10.07
C SER A 280 -28.97 5.38 -10.72
N THR A 281 -29.37 5.43 -11.99
CA THR A 281 -29.98 6.64 -12.55
C THR A 281 -31.47 6.54 -12.31
N ALA A 282 -31.92 7.17 -11.22
CA ALA A 282 -33.27 7.72 -11.17
C ALA A 282 -33.40 8.82 -12.24
#